data_AF-A0A1L8WRD0-F1
#
_entry.id   AF-A0A1L8WRD0-F1
#
_cell.length_a   1.000
_cell.length_b   1.000
_cell.length_c   1.000
_cell.angle_alpha   90.00
_cell.angle_beta   90.00
_cell.angle_gamma   90.00
#
_symmetry.space_group_name_H-M   'P 1'
#
loop_
_entity.id
_entity.type
_entity.pdbx_description
1 polymer ?
#
loop_
_entity_poly.entity_id
_entity_poly.type
_entity_poly.pdbx_seq_one_letter_code
_entity_poly.pdbx_strand_id
1 'polypeptide(L)'
;MQLSSTYNQFNGLFDDVDLQSKKLGTDEQQRNVTITEVIKKLNDVEVLSHDGDVIGDAYEFLISQFASEAGKKAGEFYTPHMVSDMMAQIVTLDQKERPFFSVFDPTMGSGSLMLNVRNYLTHPDNVKYHGQELNTTTYNLAKMNLILHGIDAEEMNLRNGDTLNKDWPTDEPYTFDAVVMNPPYSAKWSADTTFLDDSRFNRYGKLAPKSKADFAFLLHGFYHLKETGTMAIVLPHGVLFRGAAEGVIRQKLLEDGSIYAVIGMPANLFFGTSIPTTVIVLKKNRQTRDVLFIDASREFVKGKNQNKLSEENIQKILETYAERKDVDKYAHLATFEEIKENDYNLNIPRYVDTFEEEEPIDMVHVGNDIKKIRQEQHVLEKELLEAISSLQTTPENEAWLQGALEVFKHEQ
;
A
#
# COMPACT_ATOMS: atom_id res chain seq x y z
N MET A 1 -35.11 -21.86 -4.41
CA MET A 1 -34.45 -22.40 -3.21
C MET A 1 -33.87 -21.20 -2.47
N GLN A 2 -34.41 -20.80 -1.32
CA GLN A 2 -33.86 -19.65 -0.58
C GLN A 2 -32.56 -20.10 0.09
N LEU A 3 -31.44 -19.89 -0.60
CA LEU A 3 -30.10 -20.28 -0.11
C LEU A 3 -29.81 -19.71 1.28
N SER A 4 -30.30 -18.49 1.57
CA SER A 4 -30.21 -17.85 2.89
C SER A 4 -30.99 -18.57 3.99
N SER A 5 -32.17 -19.13 3.70
CA SER A 5 -32.94 -19.85 4.72
C SER A 5 -32.35 -21.21 5.09
N THR A 6 -31.50 -21.78 4.23
CA THR A 6 -30.94 -23.12 4.41
C THR A 6 -29.50 -23.10 4.93
N TYR A 7 -28.70 -22.09 4.54
CA TYR A 7 -27.31 -21.99 4.96
C TYR A 7 -27.02 -20.61 5.57
N ASN A 8 -26.68 -20.59 6.86
CA ASN A 8 -26.43 -19.37 7.62
C ASN A 8 -25.33 -18.48 7.01
N GLN A 9 -24.36 -19.08 6.30
CA GLN A 9 -23.31 -18.35 5.61
C GLN A 9 -23.82 -17.42 4.49
N PHE A 10 -25.02 -17.63 3.95
CA PHE A 10 -25.59 -16.74 2.92
C PHE A 10 -26.56 -15.68 3.48
N ASN A 11 -26.77 -15.64 4.81
CA ASN A 11 -27.62 -14.63 5.43
C ASN A 11 -27.07 -13.21 5.21
N GLY A 12 -27.97 -12.31 4.78
CA GLY A 12 -27.70 -10.88 4.54
C GLY A 12 -26.88 -10.56 3.29
N LEU A 13 -26.39 -11.58 2.58
CA LEU A 13 -25.38 -11.44 1.53
C LEU A 13 -25.88 -10.63 0.31
N PHE A 14 -27.18 -10.69 0.03
CA PHE A 14 -27.82 -10.06 -1.13
C PHE A 14 -28.74 -8.90 -0.75
N ASP A 15 -28.73 -8.44 0.50
CA ASP A 15 -29.66 -7.41 0.99
C ASP A 15 -29.45 -6.05 0.29
N ASP A 16 -28.23 -5.80 -0.19
CA ASP A 16 -27.87 -4.58 -0.91
C ASP A 16 -28.22 -4.64 -2.42
N VAL A 17 -28.70 -5.78 -2.93
CA VAL A 17 -29.01 -5.96 -4.36
C VAL A 17 -30.43 -5.48 -4.66
N ASP A 18 -30.55 -4.22 -5.11
CA ASP A 18 -31.82 -3.64 -5.56
C ASP A 18 -32.10 -3.92 -7.05
N LEU A 19 -32.81 -5.02 -7.31
CA LEU A 19 -33.27 -5.38 -8.66
C LEU A 19 -34.36 -4.45 -9.23
N GLN A 20 -34.89 -3.52 -8.42
CA GLN A 20 -35.87 -2.51 -8.84
C GLN A 20 -35.22 -1.14 -9.08
N SER A 21 -33.90 -1.03 -8.97
CA SER A 21 -33.16 0.21 -9.13
C SER A 21 -33.41 0.87 -10.49
N LYS A 22 -33.69 2.18 -10.47
CA LYS A 22 -33.82 2.99 -11.69
C LYS A 22 -32.53 3.07 -12.51
N LYS A 23 -31.38 2.71 -11.93
CA LYS A 23 -30.10 2.61 -12.64
C LYS A 23 -30.05 1.41 -13.60
N LEU A 24 -30.87 0.38 -13.34
CA LEU A 24 -30.99 -0.80 -14.21
C LEU A 24 -31.96 -0.57 -15.37
N GLY A 25 -32.79 0.47 -15.32
CA GLY A 25 -33.81 0.75 -16.33
C GLY A 25 -34.94 1.60 -15.77
N THR A 26 -35.53 2.44 -16.63
CA THR A 26 -36.60 3.37 -16.23
C THR A 26 -37.95 2.68 -16.04
N ASP A 27 -38.16 1.51 -16.65
CA ASP A 27 -39.35 0.66 -16.54
C ASP A 27 -38.97 -0.83 -16.32
N GLU A 28 -39.98 -1.67 -16.06
CA GLU A 28 -39.79 -3.11 -15.78
C GLU A 28 -39.15 -3.87 -16.95
N GLN A 29 -39.50 -3.50 -18.19
CA GLN A 29 -39.00 -4.18 -19.38
C GLN A 29 -37.50 -3.89 -19.56
N GLN A 30 -37.08 -2.64 -19.41
CA GLN A 30 -35.68 -2.25 -19.48
C GLN A 30 -34.85 -2.94 -18.39
N ARG A 31 -35.34 -2.95 -17.14
CA ARG A 31 -34.66 -3.65 -16.03
C ARG A 31 -34.48 -5.14 -16.34
N ASN A 32 -35.51 -5.80 -16.86
CA ASN A 32 -35.45 -7.21 -17.24
C ASN A 32 -34.41 -7.46 -18.34
N VAL A 33 -34.37 -6.60 -19.37
CA VAL A 33 -33.37 -6.69 -20.44
C VAL A 33 -31.95 -6.57 -19.88
N THR A 34 -31.67 -5.54 -19.09
CA THR A 34 -30.33 -5.34 -18.51
C THR A 34 -29.90 -6.50 -17.62
N ILE A 35 -30.77 -6.99 -16.73
CA ILE A 35 -30.46 -8.15 -15.87
C ILE A 35 -30.21 -9.39 -16.73
N THR A 36 -31.05 -9.64 -17.74
CA THR A 36 -30.92 -10.80 -18.62
C THR A 36 -29.64 -10.74 -19.45
N GLU A 37 -29.24 -9.57 -19.94
CA GLU A 37 -27.99 -9.40 -20.68
C GLU A 37 -26.76 -9.73 -19.82
N VAL A 38 -26.74 -9.27 -18.56
CA VAL A 38 -25.68 -9.63 -17.60
C VAL A 38 -25.65 -11.14 -17.35
N ILE A 39 -26.80 -11.76 -17.08
CA ILE A 39 -26.89 -13.21 -16.83
C ILE A 39 -26.41 -14.00 -18.05
N LYS A 40 -26.79 -13.59 -19.27
CA LYS A 40 -26.34 -14.24 -20.51
C LYS A 40 -24.82 -14.17 -20.66
N LYS A 41 -24.21 -13.02 -20.37
CA LYS A 41 -22.76 -12.85 -20.41
C LYS A 41 -22.04 -13.71 -19.37
N LEU A 42 -22.63 -13.88 -18.18
CA LEU A 42 -22.09 -14.76 -17.15
C LEU A 42 -22.26 -16.24 -17.49
N ASN A 43 -23.32 -16.62 -18.22
CA ASN A 43 -23.57 -18.02 -18.61
C ASN A 43 -22.48 -18.59 -19.55
N ASP A 44 -21.80 -17.72 -20.31
CA ASP A 44 -20.67 -18.12 -21.16
C ASP A 44 -19.38 -18.34 -20.35
N VAL A 45 -19.34 -17.93 -19.08
CA VAL A 45 -18.21 -18.14 -18.18
C VAL A 45 -18.40 -19.46 -17.45
N GLU A 46 -17.48 -20.40 -17.65
CA GLU A 46 -17.55 -21.71 -17.03
C GLU A 46 -17.03 -21.65 -15.58
N VAL A 47 -17.92 -21.28 -14.66
CA VAL A 47 -17.57 -21.05 -13.25
C VAL A 47 -17.40 -22.37 -12.48
N LEU A 48 -18.15 -23.43 -12.81
CA LEU A 48 -18.23 -24.65 -11.97
C LEU A 48 -17.32 -25.81 -12.41
N SER A 49 -16.63 -25.68 -13.57
CA SER A 49 -15.78 -26.75 -14.14
C SER A 49 -14.33 -26.69 -13.67
N HIS A 50 -13.97 -25.64 -12.92
CA HIS A 50 -12.61 -25.39 -12.43
C HIS A 50 -12.55 -25.61 -10.92
N ASP A 51 -11.36 -25.96 -10.41
CA ASP A 51 -11.11 -26.04 -8.97
C ASP A 51 -11.41 -24.68 -8.31
N GLY A 52 -11.86 -24.69 -7.06
CA GLY A 52 -12.41 -23.51 -6.36
C GLY A 52 -11.50 -22.27 -6.39
N ASP A 53 -10.18 -22.47 -6.39
CA ASP A 53 -9.19 -21.38 -6.44
C ASP A 53 -9.29 -20.53 -7.71
N VAL A 54 -9.65 -21.10 -8.88
CA VAL A 54 -9.74 -20.35 -10.14
C VAL A 54 -10.88 -19.32 -10.11
N ILE A 55 -12.00 -19.67 -9.48
CA ILE A 55 -13.15 -18.77 -9.33
C ILE A 55 -12.79 -17.65 -8.35
N GLY A 56 -12.12 -18.00 -7.26
CA GLY A 56 -11.61 -17.05 -6.28
C GLY A 56 -10.68 -16.01 -6.93
N ASP A 57 -9.68 -16.47 -7.69
CA ASP A 57 -8.73 -15.60 -8.39
C ASP A 57 -9.42 -14.67 -9.40
N ALA A 58 -10.41 -15.18 -10.14
CA ALA A 58 -11.21 -14.37 -11.05
C ALA A 58 -12.01 -13.30 -10.29
N TYR A 59 -12.53 -13.64 -9.11
CA TYR A 59 -13.25 -12.70 -8.24
C TYR A 59 -12.33 -11.63 -7.67
N GLU A 60 -11.14 -11.99 -7.17
CA GLU A 60 -10.09 -11.07 -6.74
C GLU A 60 -9.69 -10.11 -7.86
N PHE A 61 -9.54 -10.62 -9.09
CA PHE A 61 -9.28 -9.79 -10.24
C PHE A 61 -10.39 -8.74 -10.45
N LEU A 62 -11.66 -9.13 -10.37
CA LEU A 62 -12.78 -8.19 -10.49
C LEU A 62 -12.80 -7.15 -9.36
N ILE A 63 -12.55 -7.55 -8.11
CA ILE A 63 -12.41 -6.62 -6.98
C ILE A 63 -11.29 -5.60 -7.26
N SER A 64 -10.15 -6.07 -7.77
CA SER A 64 -9.02 -5.20 -8.11
C SER A 64 -9.36 -4.19 -9.22
N GLN A 65 -10.17 -4.59 -10.21
CA GLN A 65 -10.64 -3.68 -11.26
C GLN A 65 -11.61 -2.63 -10.69
N PHE A 66 -12.55 -3.04 -9.84
CA PHE A 66 -13.47 -2.11 -9.18
C PHE A 66 -12.72 -1.11 -8.28
N ALA A 67 -11.68 -1.55 -7.57
CA ALA A 67 -10.81 -0.67 -6.81
C ALA A 67 -10.07 0.33 -7.74
N SER A 68 -9.52 -0.14 -8.85
CA SER A 68 -8.86 0.74 -9.83
C SER A 68 -9.80 1.83 -10.37
N GLU A 69 -11.07 1.49 -10.63
CA GLU A 69 -12.07 2.42 -11.17
C GLU A 69 -12.73 3.33 -10.12
N ALA A 70 -12.83 2.90 -8.86
CA ALA A 70 -13.49 3.65 -7.78
C ALA A 70 -12.70 4.89 -7.29
N GLY A 71 -11.46 5.08 -7.73
CA GLY A 71 -10.65 6.28 -7.47
C GLY A 71 -10.37 6.50 -5.97
N LYS A 72 -10.66 7.69 -5.43
CA LYS A 72 -10.37 8.03 -4.01
C LYS A 72 -11.09 7.15 -2.98
N LYS A 73 -12.23 6.53 -3.35
CA LYS A 73 -12.98 5.64 -2.46
C LYS A 73 -12.41 4.21 -2.42
N ALA A 74 -11.46 3.90 -3.29
CA ALA A 74 -10.90 2.56 -3.43
C ALA A 74 -9.92 2.17 -2.32
N GLY A 75 -9.17 3.15 -1.81
CA GLY A 75 -8.07 2.89 -0.88
C GLY A 75 -8.50 2.31 0.47
N GLU A 76 -9.79 2.43 0.83
CA GLU A 76 -10.33 1.94 2.09
C GLU A 76 -10.81 0.48 2.02
N PHE A 77 -11.03 -0.09 0.83
CA PHE A 77 -11.56 -1.47 0.72
C PHE A 77 -10.63 -2.45 0.01
N TYR A 78 -9.55 -2.01 -0.65
CA TYR A 78 -8.64 -2.92 -1.35
C TYR A 78 -7.16 -2.54 -1.15
N THR A 79 -6.38 -3.51 -0.71
CA THR A 79 -4.92 -3.43 -0.63
C THR A 79 -4.33 -3.98 -1.92
N PRO A 80 -3.47 -3.24 -2.65
CA PRO A 80 -2.82 -3.75 -3.86
C PRO A 80 -2.18 -5.13 -3.60
N HIS A 81 -2.48 -6.10 -4.47
CA HIS A 81 -2.11 -7.51 -4.28
C HIS A 81 -0.63 -7.69 -3.89
N MET A 82 0.29 -7.01 -4.57
CA MET A 82 1.73 -7.06 -4.27
C MET A 82 2.13 -6.59 -2.85
N VAL A 83 1.40 -5.63 -2.28
CA VAL A 83 1.63 -5.17 -0.91
C VAL A 83 1.02 -6.16 0.07
N SER A 84 -0.17 -6.67 -0.24
CA SER A 84 -0.85 -7.73 0.50
C SER A 84 0.01 -8.98 0.60
N ASP A 85 0.59 -9.39 -0.52
CA ASP A 85 1.51 -10.51 -0.66
C ASP A 85 2.73 -10.38 0.25
N MET A 86 3.42 -9.24 0.16
CA MET A 86 4.56 -8.93 1.03
C MET A 86 4.18 -8.97 2.52
N MET A 87 3.04 -8.36 2.90
CA MET A 87 2.57 -8.37 4.29
C MET A 87 2.23 -9.78 4.78
N ALA A 88 1.61 -10.60 3.93
CA ALA A 88 1.29 -11.99 4.22
C ALA A 88 2.56 -12.83 4.47
N GLN A 89 3.60 -12.65 3.64
CA GLN A 89 4.90 -13.30 3.84
C GLN A 89 5.59 -12.85 5.13
N ILE A 90 5.51 -11.56 5.48
CA ILE A 90 6.09 -11.02 6.71
C ILE A 90 5.47 -11.67 7.95
N VAL A 91 4.13 -11.78 8.01
CA VAL A 91 3.45 -12.28 9.22
C VAL A 91 3.55 -13.79 9.40
N THR A 92 3.81 -14.53 8.33
CA THR A 92 3.97 -15.99 8.33
C THR A 92 5.43 -16.44 8.44
N LEU A 93 6.42 -15.56 8.21
CA LEU A 93 7.83 -15.93 8.08
C LEU A 93 8.34 -16.89 9.16
N ASP A 94 8.04 -16.59 10.43
CA ASP A 94 8.48 -17.37 11.61
C ASP A 94 7.43 -18.41 12.07
N GLN A 95 6.34 -18.59 11.31
CA GLN A 95 5.14 -19.31 11.73
C GLN A 95 4.57 -20.28 10.67
N LYS A 96 5.31 -20.52 9.57
CA LYS A 96 4.85 -21.32 8.40
C LYS A 96 4.36 -22.73 8.75
N GLU A 97 5.03 -23.39 9.69
CA GLU A 97 4.76 -24.78 10.07
C GLU A 97 3.66 -24.93 11.15
N ARG A 98 2.94 -23.85 11.49
CA ARG A 98 1.88 -23.95 12.50
C ARG A 98 0.73 -24.82 11.96
N PRO A 99 0.30 -25.87 12.68
CA PRO A 99 -0.76 -26.77 12.23
C PRO A 99 -2.15 -26.10 12.19
N PHE A 100 -2.35 -25.11 13.06
CA PHE A 100 -3.53 -24.25 13.11
C PHE A 100 -3.06 -22.80 13.17
N PHE A 101 -3.63 -21.97 12.31
CA PHE A 101 -3.29 -20.56 12.23
C PHE A 101 -4.54 -19.70 12.36
N SER A 102 -4.40 -18.53 12.97
CA SER A 102 -5.51 -17.58 13.10
C SER A 102 -5.05 -16.20 12.66
N VAL A 103 -5.79 -15.60 11.74
CA VAL A 103 -5.53 -14.28 11.18
C VAL A 103 -6.68 -13.33 11.53
N PHE A 104 -6.33 -12.09 11.87
CA PHE A 104 -7.31 -11.04 12.14
C PHE A 104 -7.03 -9.78 11.32
N ASP A 105 -8.07 -9.28 10.67
CA ASP A 105 -8.08 -7.95 10.04
C ASP A 105 -9.30 -7.14 10.53
N PRO A 106 -9.13 -6.22 11.50
CA PRO A 106 -10.21 -5.38 12.00
C PRO A 106 -10.68 -4.29 11.02
N THR A 107 -10.05 -4.18 9.86
CA THR A 107 -10.37 -3.23 8.78
C THR A 107 -10.31 -3.96 7.44
N MET A 108 -10.98 -5.11 7.36
CA MET A 108 -10.68 -6.13 6.35
C MET A 108 -10.95 -5.70 4.90
N GLY A 109 -11.77 -4.68 4.66
CA GLY A 109 -12.14 -4.30 3.31
C GLY A 109 -12.75 -5.49 2.57
N SER A 110 -12.20 -5.84 1.42
CA SER A 110 -12.56 -7.03 0.63
C SER A 110 -12.12 -8.38 1.22
N GLY A 111 -11.42 -8.42 2.34
CA GLY A 111 -10.85 -9.64 2.94
C GLY A 111 -9.63 -10.20 2.21
N SER A 112 -9.24 -9.62 1.07
CA SER A 112 -8.12 -10.08 0.23
C SER A 112 -6.79 -10.14 0.98
N LEU A 113 -6.55 -9.19 1.89
CA LEU A 113 -5.31 -9.12 2.66
C LEU A 113 -5.14 -10.32 3.60
N MET A 114 -6.13 -10.58 4.44
CA MET A 114 -6.08 -11.73 5.35
C MET A 114 -6.15 -13.06 4.61
N LEU A 115 -6.87 -13.12 3.48
CA LEU A 115 -6.97 -14.33 2.66
C LEU A 115 -5.60 -14.77 2.12
N ASN A 116 -4.78 -13.83 1.64
CA ASN A 116 -3.43 -14.10 1.13
C ASN A 116 -2.49 -14.77 2.14
N VAL A 117 -2.76 -14.66 3.45
CA VAL A 117 -1.93 -15.27 4.51
C VAL A 117 -1.83 -16.78 4.36
N ARG A 118 -2.90 -17.48 3.92
CA ARG A 118 -2.89 -18.94 3.79
C ARG A 118 -1.87 -19.46 2.78
N ASN A 119 -1.58 -18.67 1.74
CA ASN A 119 -0.68 -19.04 0.65
C ASN A 119 0.78 -19.23 1.11
N TYR A 120 1.10 -18.77 2.32
CA TYR A 120 2.44 -18.82 2.90
C TYR A 120 2.57 -19.72 4.12
N LEU A 121 1.57 -20.58 4.35
CA LEU A 121 1.55 -21.58 5.42
C LEU A 121 1.66 -22.98 4.84
N THR A 122 2.26 -23.90 5.61
CA THR A 122 2.35 -25.32 5.24
C THR A 122 0.99 -26.03 5.31
N HIS A 123 0.05 -25.46 6.07
CA HIS A 123 -1.32 -25.96 6.25
C HIS A 123 -2.35 -24.89 5.85
N PRO A 124 -2.51 -24.59 4.54
CA PRO A 124 -3.35 -23.49 4.06
C PRO A 124 -4.85 -23.67 4.37
N ASP A 125 -5.30 -24.91 4.55
CA ASP A 125 -6.71 -25.22 4.85
C ASP A 125 -7.06 -25.07 6.34
N ASN A 126 -6.07 -24.91 7.22
CA ASN A 126 -6.26 -24.84 8.68
C ASN A 126 -6.11 -23.41 9.21
N VAL A 127 -6.75 -22.45 8.54
CA VAL A 127 -6.67 -21.02 8.85
C VAL A 127 -8.03 -20.48 9.28
N LYS A 128 -8.08 -19.92 10.50
CA LYS A 128 -9.26 -19.20 11.01
C LYS A 128 -9.19 -17.73 10.67
N TYR A 129 -10.21 -17.25 9.97
CA TYR A 129 -10.33 -15.87 9.52
C TYR A 129 -11.24 -15.08 10.45
N HIS A 130 -10.67 -14.06 11.10
CA HIS A 130 -11.41 -13.09 11.87
C HIS A 130 -11.36 -11.74 11.14
N GLY A 131 -12.50 -11.16 10.85
CA GLY A 131 -12.56 -9.95 10.03
C GLY A 131 -13.62 -8.98 10.50
N GLN A 132 -13.32 -7.69 10.50
CA GLN A 132 -14.29 -6.64 10.77
C GLN A 132 -14.28 -5.58 9.67
N GLU A 133 -15.46 -5.17 9.22
CA GLU A 133 -15.65 -4.13 8.21
C GLU A 133 -16.84 -3.26 8.60
N LEU A 134 -16.74 -1.95 8.39
CA LEU A 134 -17.77 -0.98 8.74
C LEU A 134 -18.86 -0.86 7.66
N ASN A 135 -18.46 -0.90 6.39
CA ASN A 135 -19.35 -0.75 5.26
C ASN A 135 -20.01 -2.09 4.91
N THR A 136 -21.34 -2.16 5.05
CA THR A 136 -22.11 -3.39 4.79
C THR A 136 -21.86 -4.00 3.40
N THR A 137 -21.75 -3.17 2.36
CA THR A 137 -21.53 -3.65 0.99
C THR A 137 -20.14 -4.26 0.84
N THR A 138 -19.11 -3.60 1.40
CA THR A 138 -17.74 -4.12 1.44
C THR A 138 -17.63 -5.38 2.31
N TYR A 139 -18.32 -5.42 3.45
CA TYR A 139 -18.43 -6.60 4.30
C TYR A 139 -19.02 -7.80 3.54
N ASN A 140 -20.10 -7.57 2.79
CA ASN A 140 -20.72 -8.61 1.96
C ASN A 140 -19.76 -9.08 0.85
N LEU A 141 -19.00 -8.17 0.23
CA LEU A 141 -17.96 -8.50 -0.74
C LEU A 141 -16.89 -9.42 -0.13
N ALA A 142 -16.38 -9.10 1.06
CA ALA A 142 -15.39 -9.94 1.74
C ALA A 142 -15.93 -11.33 2.09
N LYS A 143 -17.19 -11.39 2.53
CA LYS A 143 -17.86 -12.66 2.83
C LYS A 143 -18.02 -13.51 1.57
N MET A 144 -18.43 -12.92 0.44
CA MET A 144 -18.44 -13.61 -0.86
C MET A 144 -17.04 -14.07 -1.25
N ASN A 145 -16.04 -13.22 -1.04
CA ASN A 145 -14.67 -13.50 -1.42
C ASN A 145 -14.12 -14.75 -0.72
N LEU A 146 -14.25 -14.84 0.60
CA LEU A 146 -13.85 -16.01 1.38
C LEU A 146 -14.59 -17.29 0.93
N ILE A 147 -15.91 -17.20 0.70
CA ILE A 147 -16.71 -18.34 0.22
C ILE A 147 -16.23 -18.82 -1.15
N LEU A 148 -15.92 -17.91 -2.07
CA LEU A 148 -15.46 -18.25 -3.42
C LEU A 148 -14.04 -18.85 -3.42
N HIS A 149 -13.26 -18.58 -2.39
CA HIS A 149 -11.96 -19.23 -2.14
C HIS A 149 -12.08 -20.51 -1.31
N GLY A 150 -13.29 -21.04 -1.14
CA GLY A 150 -13.53 -22.33 -0.48
C GLY A 150 -13.35 -22.31 1.04
N ILE A 151 -13.40 -21.14 1.69
CA ILE A 151 -13.33 -21.08 3.15
C ILE A 151 -14.66 -21.51 3.74
N ASP A 152 -14.63 -22.52 4.60
CA ASP A 152 -15.80 -23.06 5.29
C ASP A 152 -16.37 -22.07 6.31
N ALA A 153 -17.69 -22.14 6.54
CA ALA A 153 -18.38 -21.28 7.50
C ALA A 153 -17.81 -21.32 8.92
N GLU A 154 -17.28 -22.47 9.34
CA GLU A 154 -16.74 -22.67 10.69
C GLU A 154 -15.38 -21.98 10.89
N GLU A 155 -14.68 -21.70 9.79
CA GLU A 155 -13.39 -21.00 9.77
C GLU A 155 -13.55 -19.48 9.58
N MET A 156 -14.75 -19.01 9.24
CA MET A 156 -15.09 -17.59 9.07
C MET A 156 -15.80 -17.01 10.29
N ASN A 157 -15.15 -16.07 10.97
CA ASN A 157 -15.79 -15.24 11.99
C ASN A 157 -15.71 -13.77 11.54
N LEU A 158 -16.79 -13.26 10.94
CA LEU A 158 -16.82 -11.91 10.36
C LEU A 158 -17.85 -11.03 11.05
N ARG A 159 -17.53 -9.74 11.23
CA ARG A 159 -18.43 -8.75 11.83
C ARG A 159 -18.58 -7.52 10.94
N ASN A 160 -19.83 -7.12 10.70
CA ASN A 160 -20.16 -5.80 10.16
C ASN A 160 -20.31 -4.78 11.29
N GLY A 161 -19.40 -3.83 11.42
CA GLY A 161 -19.47 -2.77 12.42
C GLY A 161 -18.17 -2.00 12.62
N ASP A 162 -18.25 -0.93 13.41
CA ASP A 162 -17.11 -0.06 13.72
C ASP A 162 -16.10 -0.73 14.68
N THR A 163 -14.83 -0.80 14.26
CA THR A 163 -13.73 -1.42 15.02
C THR A 163 -13.28 -0.59 16.23
N LEU A 164 -13.29 0.75 16.14
CA LEU A 164 -12.79 1.61 17.23
C LEU A 164 -13.86 1.85 18.29
N ASN A 165 -15.11 2.09 17.88
CA ASN A 165 -16.18 2.46 18.81
C ASN A 165 -16.62 1.31 19.73
N LYS A 166 -16.56 0.06 19.27
CA LYS A 166 -16.87 -1.11 20.09
C LYS A 166 -15.94 -2.26 19.76
N ASP A 167 -15.10 -2.59 20.73
CA ASP A 167 -14.14 -3.68 20.65
C ASP A 167 -14.77 -5.01 20.21
N TRP A 168 -14.02 -5.77 19.41
CA TRP A 168 -14.35 -7.12 18.98
C TRP A 168 -13.16 -7.81 18.32
N PRO A 169 -13.03 -9.14 18.48
CA PRO A 169 -13.85 -9.98 19.37
C PRO A 169 -13.52 -9.77 20.85
N THR A 170 -14.54 -9.83 21.71
CA THR A 170 -14.37 -9.72 23.17
C THR A 170 -14.33 -11.10 23.85
N ASP A 171 -14.83 -12.13 23.17
CA ASP A 171 -14.83 -13.51 23.64
C ASP A 171 -13.65 -14.27 23.03
N GLU A 172 -13.17 -15.30 23.73
CA GLU A 172 -12.09 -16.14 23.23
C GLU A 172 -12.50 -16.96 21.98
N PRO A 173 -11.64 -17.08 20.96
CA PRO A 173 -10.32 -16.45 20.84
C PRO A 173 -10.43 -14.95 20.49
N TYR A 174 -9.81 -14.08 21.31
CA TYR A 174 -9.65 -12.66 20.99
C TYR A 174 -8.22 -12.25 20.67
N THR A 175 -7.30 -13.21 20.56
CA THR A 175 -5.94 -12.96 20.09
C THR A 175 -5.54 -13.90 18.95
N PHE A 176 -4.71 -13.41 18.03
CA PHE A 176 -4.44 -14.06 16.74
C PHE A 176 -2.94 -14.23 16.45
N ASP A 177 -2.59 -15.23 15.64
CA ASP A 177 -1.20 -15.51 15.25
C ASP A 177 -0.67 -14.47 14.26
N ALA A 178 -1.54 -13.93 13.40
CA ALA A 178 -1.27 -12.75 12.60
C ALA A 178 -2.37 -11.70 12.74
N VAL A 179 -1.94 -10.44 12.69
CA VAL A 179 -2.85 -9.30 12.48
C VAL A 179 -2.36 -8.55 11.26
N VAL A 180 -3.19 -8.44 10.22
CA VAL A 180 -2.87 -7.71 8.99
C VAL A 180 -3.89 -6.61 8.81
N MET A 181 -3.45 -5.40 8.43
CA MET A 181 -4.33 -4.24 8.41
C MET A 181 -3.93 -3.21 7.34
N ASN A 182 -4.93 -2.71 6.61
CA ASN A 182 -4.86 -1.49 5.80
C ASN A 182 -6.02 -0.57 6.19
N PRO A 183 -5.93 0.13 7.34
CA PRO A 183 -7.03 0.94 7.84
C PRO A 183 -7.25 2.20 7.00
N PRO A 184 -8.43 2.84 7.08
CA PRO A 184 -8.67 4.11 6.39
C PRO A 184 -7.73 5.21 6.89
N TYR A 185 -6.93 5.76 5.96
CA TYR A 185 -5.84 6.69 6.29
C TYR A 185 -6.33 7.98 6.92
N SER A 186 -5.80 8.31 8.10
CA SER A 186 -6.13 9.54 8.81
C SER A 186 -7.65 9.75 8.99
N ALA A 187 -8.40 8.66 9.17
CA ALA A 187 -9.82 8.72 9.45
C ALA A 187 -10.09 9.55 10.72
N LYS A 188 -11.29 10.15 10.76
CA LYS A 188 -11.79 10.76 11.99
C LYS A 188 -12.36 9.67 12.89
N TRP A 189 -12.22 9.85 14.19
CA TRP A 189 -12.84 8.98 15.19
C TRP A 189 -13.25 9.81 16.41
N SER A 190 -14.04 9.21 17.31
CA SER A 190 -14.60 9.89 18.48
C SER A 190 -13.52 10.41 19.43
N ALA A 191 -12.46 9.61 19.66
CA ALA A 191 -11.42 9.84 20.67
C ALA A 191 -12.04 10.31 22.00
N ASP A 192 -13.13 9.65 22.39
CA ASP A 192 -13.81 9.92 23.64
C ASP A 192 -12.86 9.61 24.81
N THR A 193 -12.86 10.44 25.85
CA THR A 193 -11.95 10.27 26.99
C THR A 193 -12.17 8.96 27.74
N THR A 194 -13.35 8.35 27.64
CA THR A 194 -13.64 7.01 28.20
C THR A 194 -12.73 5.93 27.61
N PHE A 195 -12.17 6.11 26.42
CA PHE A 195 -11.18 5.18 25.87
C PHE A 195 -9.85 5.18 26.62
N LEU A 196 -9.59 6.14 27.51
CA LEU A 196 -8.43 6.07 28.41
C LEU A 196 -8.56 4.96 29.45
N ASP A 197 -9.77 4.45 29.70
CA ASP A 197 -10.01 3.30 30.57
C ASP A 197 -10.06 1.96 29.80
N ASP A 198 -10.09 2.01 28.46
CA ASP A 198 -10.14 0.85 27.57
C ASP A 198 -8.76 0.17 27.47
N SER A 199 -8.72 -1.16 27.66
CA SER A 199 -7.50 -1.98 27.62
C SER A 199 -6.68 -1.85 26.34
N ARG A 200 -7.32 -1.45 25.23
CA ARG A 200 -6.65 -1.21 23.94
C ARG A 200 -5.74 0.02 24.00
N PHE A 201 -6.08 1.03 24.79
CA PHE A 201 -5.46 2.37 24.71
C PHE A 201 -4.86 2.87 26.03
N ASN A 202 -5.33 2.38 27.18
CA ASN A 202 -5.03 2.93 28.50
C ASN A 202 -3.52 3.02 28.83
N ARG A 203 -2.71 2.07 28.36
CA ARG A 203 -1.26 1.99 28.64
C ARG A 203 -0.39 2.95 27.83
N TYR A 204 -0.95 3.67 26.87
CA TYR A 204 -0.21 4.54 25.94
C TYR A 204 -0.23 6.03 26.31
N GLY A 205 -0.81 6.38 27.47
CA GLY A 205 -0.78 7.72 28.07
C GLY A 205 -1.63 8.79 27.37
N LYS A 206 -1.85 8.68 26.06
CA LYS A 206 -2.70 9.57 25.26
C LYS A 206 -3.51 8.75 24.24
N LEU A 207 -4.69 9.26 23.88
CA LEU A 207 -5.45 8.77 22.74
C LEU A 207 -4.92 9.40 21.44
N ALA A 208 -5.05 8.67 20.32
CA ALA A 208 -4.78 9.23 19.00
C ALA A 208 -5.66 10.48 18.74
N PRO A 209 -5.20 11.47 17.97
CA PRO A 209 -5.99 12.68 17.71
C PRO A 209 -7.33 12.38 17.02
N LYS A 210 -8.38 13.15 17.30
CA LYS A 210 -9.72 12.99 16.70
C LYS A 210 -9.72 12.99 15.16
N SER A 211 -8.79 13.72 14.55
CA SER A 211 -8.63 13.83 13.10
C SER A 211 -7.65 12.81 12.49
N LYS A 212 -7.06 11.94 13.31
CA LYS A 212 -6.00 10.99 12.96
C LYS A 212 -6.16 9.69 13.76
N ALA A 213 -7.01 8.79 13.27
CA ALA A 213 -7.25 7.49 13.89
C ALA A 213 -6.13 6.46 13.65
N ASP A 214 -5.06 6.80 12.91
CA ASP A 214 -4.00 5.86 12.48
C ASP A 214 -3.44 5.02 13.65
N PHE A 215 -3.06 5.67 14.76
CA PHE A 215 -2.59 4.95 15.96
C PHE A 215 -3.71 4.22 16.70
N ALA A 216 -4.98 4.68 16.65
CA ALA A 216 -6.07 3.96 17.29
C ALA A 216 -6.29 2.59 16.63
N PHE A 217 -6.22 2.51 15.30
CA PHE A 217 -6.25 1.24 14.57
C PHE A 217 -5.03 0.37 14.87
N LEU A 218 -3.82 0.94 14.85
CA LEU A 218 -2.59 0.20 15.17
C LEU A 218 -2.67 -0.41 16.58
N LEU A 219 -3.10 0.37 17.57
CA LEU A 219 -3.22 -0.09 18.95
C LEU A 219 -4.30 -1.17 19.13
N HIS A 220 -5.43 -1.05 18.42
CA HIS A 220 -6.47 -2.08 18.44
C HIS A 220 -5.97 -3.40 17.82
N GLY A 221 -5.35 -3.37 16.65
CA GLY A 221 -4.76 -4.57 16.05
C GLY A 221 -3.69 -5.19 16.95
N PHE A 222 -2.83 -4.37 17.54
CA PHE A 222 -1.77 -4.85 18.44
C PHE A 222 -2.31 -5.43 19.75
N TYR A 223 -3.43 -4.93 20.26
CA TYR A 223 -4.13 -5.51 21.41
C TYR A 223 -4.52 -6.97 21.14
N HIS A 224 -5.12 -7.25 19.97
CA HIS A 224 -5.53 -8.58 19.52
C HIS A 224 -4.40 -9.47 18.98
N LEU A 225 -3.14 -9.05 19.07
CA LEU A 225 -2.02 -9.91 18.65
C LEU A 225 -1.64 -10.92 19.76
N LYS A 226 -1.43 -12.20 19.44
CA LYS A 226 -0.84 -13.15 20.40
C LYS A 226 0.59 -12.75 20.78
N GLU A 227 1.04 -13.20 21.94
CA GLU A 227 2.42 -12.96 22.39
C GLU A 227 3.48 -13.52 21.43
N THR A 228 3.14 -14.58 20.69
CA THR A 228 4.01 -15.20 19.67
C THR A 228 3.68 -14.75 18.24
N GLY A 229 2.73 -13.84 18.06
CA GLY A 229 2.23 -13.43 16.76
C GLY A 229 3.06 -12.33 16.11
N THR A 230 2.78 -12.09 14.83
CA THR A 230 3.34 -10.96 14.07
C THR A 230 2.22 -10.12 13.48
N MET A 231 2.27 -8.81 13.70
CA MET A 231 1.34 -7.85 13.09
C MET A 231 2.05 -7.08 11.97
N ALA A 232 1.37 -6.88 10.85
CA ALA A 232 1.80 -5.96 9.80
C ALA A 232 0.67 -4.98 9.47
N ILE A 233 0.97 -3.69 9.49
CA ILE A 233 -0.01 -2.62 9.22
C ILE A 233 0.57 -1.60 8.25
N VAL A 234 -0.18 -1.25 7.21
CA VAL A 234 0.21 -0.19 6.28
C VAL A 234 -0.43 1.15 6.69
N LEU A 235 0.39 2.20 6.78
CA LEU A 235 -0.03 3.54 7.22
C LEU A 235 0.69 4.63 6.42
N PRO A 236 0.19 5.88 6.43
CA PRO A 236 0.95 7.04 5.96
C PRO A 236 2.16 7.33 6.86
N HIS A 237 3.25 7.88 6.30
CA HIS A 237 4.48 8.18 7.06
C HIS A 237 4.29 9.10 8.28
N GLY A 238 3.20 9.88 8.35
CA GLY A 238 3.01 10.80 9.46
C GLY A 238 3.01 10.13 10.84
N VAL A 239 2.62 8.85 10.97
CA VAL A 239 2.72 8.14 12.27
C VAL A 239 4.15 8.01 12.77
N LEU A 240 5.14 8.05 11.86
CA LEU A 240 6.56 7.90 12.17
C LEU A 240 7.13 9.14 12.86
N PHE A 241 6.60 10.34 12.60
CA PHE A 241 7.24 11.59 13.04
C PHE A 241 6.30 12.64 13.63
N ARG A 242 4.96 12.49 13.52
CA ARG A 242 4.03 13.45 14.15
C ARG A 242 4.24 13.45 15.67
N GLY A 243 4.27 14.65 16.26
CA GLY A 243 4.52 14.87 17.68
C GLY A 243 3.25 14.77 18.54
N ALA A 244 3.23 15.50 19.66
CA ALA A 244 2.09 15.57 20.59
C ALA A 244 1.59 14.17 21.02
N ALA A 245 0.28 13.91 20.95
CA ALA A 245 -0.31 12.65 21.39
C ALA A 245 0.27 11.43 20.66
N GLU A 246 0.51 11.53 19.35
CA GLU A 246 1.09 10.45 18.55
C GLU A 246 2.55 10.18 18.92
N GLY A 247 3.31 11.23 19.27
CA GLY A 247 4.67 11.10 19.79
C GLY A 247 4.72 10.31 21.10
N VAL A 248 3.79 10.58 22.03
CA VAL A 248 3.69 9.85 23.31
C VAL A 248 3.36 8.38 23.09
N ILE A 249 2.39 8.08 22.21
CA ILE A 249 2.01 6.69 21.88
C ILE A 249 3.19 5.95 21.25
N ARG A 250 3.87 6.58 20.27
CA ARG A 250 5.02 6.01 19.58
C ARG A 250 6.18 5.75 20.53
N GLN A 251 6.52 6.71 21.40
CA GLN A 251 7.53 6.55 22.43
C GLN A 251 7.23 5.31 23.28
N LYS A 252 6.00 5.16 23.76
CA LYS A 252 5.61 4.01 24.58
C LYS A 252 5.74 2.68 23.84
N LEU A 253 5.30 2.62 22.58
CA LEU A 253 5.49 1.43 21.74
C LEU A 253 6.96 1.05 21.55
N LEU A 254 7.85 2.04 21.44
CA LEU A 254 9.30 1.83 21.29
C LEU A 254 9.96 1.41 22.61
N GLU A 255 9.58 2.02 23.73
CA GLU A 255 10.04 1.64 25.08
C GLU A 255 9.69 0.19 25.42
N ASP A 256 8.51 -0.27 24.98
CA ASP A 256 8.03 -1.65 25.10
C ASP A 256 8.65 -2.59 24.04
N GLY A 257 9.46 -2.07 23.11
CA GLY A 257 10.04 -2.86 22.01
C GLY A 257 9.01 -3.40 21.03
N SER A 258 7.80 -2.82 20.97
CA SER A 258 6.68 -3.37 20.19
C SER A 258 6.85 -3.21 18.68
N ILE A 259 7.52 -2.15 18.22
CA ILE A 259 7.81 -1.91 16.79
C ILE A 259 9.06 -2.72 16.41
N TYR A 260 8.91 -3.66 15.50
CA TYR A 260 9.96 -4.61 15.07
C TYR A 260 10.70 -4.14 13.81
N ALA A 261 9.95 -3.57 12.87
CA ALA A 261 10.48 -3.02 11.63
C ALA A 261 9.59 -1.88 11.09
N VAL A 262 10.21 -0.95 10.37
CA VAL A 262 9.56 0.13 9.61
C VAL A 262 10.06 0.05 8.18
N ILE A 263 9.16 -0.29 7.25
CA ILE A 263 9.47 -0.46 5.83
C ILE A 263 8.85 0.72 5.07
N GLY A 264 9.68 1.53 4.42
CA GLY A 264 9.26 2.64 3.57
C GLY A 264 8.87 2.14 2.19
N MET A 265 7.59 2.22 1.86
CA MET A 265 7.08 1.73 0.58
C MET A 265 7.19 2.81 -0.52
N PRO A 266 7.34 2.40 -1.80
CA PRO A 266 7.26 3.32 -2.92
C PRO A 266 6.01 4.19 -2.91
N ALA A 267 6.15 5.41 -3.45
CA ALA A 267 5.02 6.27 -3.74
C ALA A 267 4.12 5.65 -4.83
N ASN A 268 2.87 6.10 -4.90
CA ASN A 268 1.95 5.77 -5.98
C ASN A 268 1.68 4.25 -6.19
N LEU A 269 1.71 3.46 -5.10
CA LEU A 269 1.29 2.04 -5.13
C LEU A 269 -0.22 1.85 -4.94
N PHE A 270 -0.85 2.72 -4.14
CA PHE A 270 -2.24 2.59 -3.71
C PHE A 270 -3.19 3.35 -4.63
N PHE A 271 -4.39 2.82 -4.82
CA PHE A 271 -5.46 3.54 -5.49
C PHE A 271 -5.93 4.73 -4.64
N GLY A 272 -6.27 5.84 -5.30
CA GLY A 272 -6.81 7.03 -4.62
C GLY A 272 -5.78 7.95 -3.95
N THR A 273 -4.50 7.55 -3.83
CA THR A 273 -3.43 8.39 -3.28
C THR A 273 -2.08 8.11 -3.92
N SER A 274 -1.28 9.15 -4.16
CA SER A 274 0.09 9.04 -4.67
C SER A 274 1.15 9.08 -3.56
N ILE A 275 0.75 9.24 -2.31
CA ILE A 275 1.69 9.37 -1.20
C ILE A 275 2.50 8.08 -0.99
N PRO A 276 3.78 8.16 -0.58
CA PRO A 276 4.48 7.01 -0.04
C PRO A 276 3.82 6.57 1.27
N THR A 277 3.84 5.27 1.51
CA THR A 277 3.29 4.63 2.70
C THR A 277 4.39 3.91 3.46
N THR A 278 4.10 3.43 4.65
CA THR A 278 5.00 2.58 5.41
C THR A 278 4.27 1.34 5.89
N VAL A 279 4.92 0.19 5.83
CA VAL A 279 4.50 -1.00 6.56
C VAL A 279 5.25 -1.05 7.88
N ILE A 280 4.50 -1.01 8.98
CA ILE A 280 5.04 -1.17 10.32
C ILE A 280 4.77 -2.60 10.76
N VAL A 281 5.83 -3.29 11.17
CA VAL A 281 5.74 -4.64 11.73
C VAL A 281 5.83 -4.56 13.23
N LEU A 282 4.90 -5.19 13.94
CA LEU A 282 4.87 -5.23 15.40
C LEU A 282 4.91 -6.67 15.91
N LYS A 283 5.61 -6.86 17.03
CA LYS A 283 5.70 -8.13 17.76
C LYS A 283 5.64 -7.85 19.26
N LYS A 284 5.14 -8.82 20.03
CA LYS A 284 5.14 -8.77 21.51
C LYS A 284 6.33 -9.55 22.08
N ASN A 285 6.59 -9.37 23.37
CA ASN A 285 7.62 -10.11 24.15
C ASN A 285 9.00 -10.23 23.49
N ARG A 286 9.45 -9.17 22.84
CA ARG A 286 10.79 -9.12 22.26
C ARG A 286 11.85 -8.95 23.35
N GLN A 287 12.98 -9.63 23.19
CA GLN A 287 14.14 -9.49 24.06
C GLN A 287 14.90 -8.18 23.79
N THR A 288 14.86 -7.70 22.55
CA THR A 288 15.50 -6.46 22.12
C THR A 288 14.47 -5.41 21.74
N ARG A 289 14.91 -4.14 21.77
CA ARG A 289 14.09 -2.97 21.43
C ARG A 289 14.64 -2.21 20.22
N ASP A 290 15.49 -2.86 19.44
CA ASP A 290 15.95 -2.35 18.15
C ASP A 290 14.80 -2.28 17.14
N VAL A 291 14.94 -1.42 16.13
CA VAL A 291 13.99 -1.30 15.02
C VAL A 291 14.76 -1.41 13.72
N LEU A 292 14.34 -2.34 12.85
CA LEU A 292 14.89 -2.44 11.50
C LEU A 292 14.19 -1.42 10.61
N PHE A 293 14.95 -0.51 10.01
CA PHE A 293 14.48 0.39 8.98
C PHE A 293 14.86 -0.17 7.61
N ILE A 294 13.91 -0.20 6.68
CA ILE A 294 14.15 -0.55 5.27
C ILE A 294 13.57 0.56 4.41
N ASP A 295 14.39 1.24 3.61
CA ASP A 295 13.92 2.20 2.61
C ASP A 295 13.73 1.50 1.25
N ALA A 296 12.54 0.94 1.06
CA ALA A 296 12.13 0.33 -0.20
C ALA A 296 11.50 1.36 -1.17
N SER A 297 11.64 2.67 -0.96
CA SER A 297 10.95 3.69 -1.77
C SER A 297 11.32 3.66 -3.25
N ARG A 298 12.48 3.09 -3.60
CA ARG A 298 12.99 2.89 -4.96
C ARG A 298 12.68 1.51 -5.55
N GLU A 299 12.11 0.61 -4.76
CA GLU A 299 11.79 -0.77 -5.17
C GLU A 299 10.46 -0.82 -5.90
N PHE A 300 10.41 -0.34 -7.15
CA PHE A 300 9.20 -0.43 -7.96
C PHE A 300 9.47 -0.49 -9.46
N VAL A 301 8.55 -1.13 -10.17
CA VAL A 301 8.38 -1.01 -11.61
C VAL A 301 7.35 0.09 -11.89
N LYS A 302 7.74 1.09 -12.66
CA LYS A 302 6.84 2.19 -13.04
C LYS A 302 5.73 1.67 -13.96
N GLY A 303 4.49 1.71 -13.48
CA GLY A 303 3.32 1.41 -14.30
C GLY A 303 2.69 2.67 -14.91
N LYS A 304 1.63 2.48 -15.69
CA LYS A 304 0.93 3.59 -16.39
C LYS A 304 0.24 4.54 -15.41
N ASN A 305 -0.56 3.99 -14.49
CA ASN A 305 -1.32 4.76 -13.51
C ASN A 305 -0.69 4.66 -12.12
N GLN A 306 -0.24 3.46 -11.74
CA GLN A 306 0.35 3.15 -10.44
C GLN A 306 1.69 2.44 -10.60
N ASN A 307 2.58 2.66 -9.65
CA ASN A 307 3.78 1.86 -9.47
C ASN A 307 3.40 0.46 -9.03
N LYS A 308 4.27 -0.52 -9.31
CA LYS A 308 4.10 -1.91 -8.90
C LYS A 308 5.35 -2.43 -8.22
N LEU A 309 5.21 -3.27 -7.21
CA LEU A 309 6.31 -4.10 -6.72
C LEU A 309 6.39 -5.34 -7.63
N SER A 310 7.58 -5.62 -8.17
CA SER A 310 7.84 -6.93 -8.76
C SER A 310 8.07 -7.98 -7.68
N GLU A 311 8.03 -9.26 -8.06
CA GLU A 311 8.42 -10.36 -7.17
C GLU A 311 9.87 -10.17 -6.65
N GLU A 312 10.78 -9.71 -7.50
CA GLU A 312 12.17 -9.39 -7.12
C GLU A 312 12.23 -8.29 -6.04
N ASN A 313 11.41 -7.24 -6.18
CA ASN A 313 11.33 -6.17 -5.17
C ASN A 313 10.84 -6.73 -3.82
N ILE A 314 9.79 -7.56 -3.85
CA ILE A 314 9.23 -8.18 -2.65
C ILE A 314 10.28 -9.08 -1.99
N GLN A 315 10.94 -9.94 -2.77
CA GLN A 315 11.94 -10.87 -2.25
C GLN A 315 13.11 -10.14 -1.60
N LYS A 316 13.61 -9.05 -2.22
CA LYS A 316 14.69 -8.23 -1.64
C LYS A 316 14.29 -7.63 -0.28
N ILE A 317 13.06 -7.13 -0.17
CA ILE A 317 12.53 -6.58 1.10
C ILE A 317 12.46 -7.70 2.16
N LEU A 318 11.95 -8.88 1.78
CA LEU A 318 11.77 -10.00 2.69
C LEU A 318 13.10 -10.59 3.17
N GLU A 319 14.08 -10.74 2.29
CA GLU A 319 15.44 -11.17 2.65
C GLU A 319 16.08 -10.19 3.63
N THR A 320 16.01 -8.90 3.33
CA THR A 320 16.53 -7.85 4.23
C THR A 320 15.82 -7.85 5.58
N TYR A 321 14.50 -8.03 5.59
CA TYR A 321 13.69 -8.15 6.80
C TYR A 321 14.06 -9.38 7.63
N ALA A 322 14.30 -10.53 6.98
CA ALA A 322 14.67 -11.79 7.63
C ALA A 322 16.08 -11.73 8.22
N GLU A 323 17.03 -11.12 7.50
CA GLU A 323 18.43 -11.03 7.95
C GLU A 323 18.63 -10.04 9.09
N ARG A 324 17.84 -8.96 9.13
CA ARG A 324 17.93 -7.88 10.13
C ARG A 324 19.34 -7.31 10.27
N LYS A 325 19.98 -6.98 9.16
CA LYS A 325 21.31 -6.37 9.14
C LYS A 325 21.28 -5.07 8.38
N ASP A 326 22.30 -4.26 8.62
CA ASP A 326 22.55 -3.04 7.86
C ASP A 326 22.86 -3.43 6.41
N VAL A 327 22.26 -2.68 5.48
CA VAL A 327 22.50 -2.79 4.05
C VAL A 327 22.73 -1.37 3.54
N ASP A 328 23.88 -1.15 2.91
CA ASP A 328 24.29 0.19 2.45
C ASP A 328 23.17 0.88 1.66
N LYS A 329 22.82 2.09 2.08
CA LYS A 329 21.75 2.94 1.51
C LYS A 329 20.37 2.28 1.39
N TYR A 330 20.10 1.21 2.13
CA TYR A 330 18.85 0.46 2.00
C TYR A 330 18.23 0.06 3.33
N ALA A 331 19.02 -0.40 4.29
CA ALA A 331 18.51 -0.82 5.59
C ALA A 331 19.47 -0.50 6.73
N HIS A 332 18.92 -0.26 7.91
CA HIS A 332 19.67 0.02 9.13
C HIS A 332 18.96 -0.57 10.35
N LEU A 333 19.68 -1.32 11.18
CA LEU A 333 19.18 -1.86 12.44
C LEU A 333 19.47 -0.86 13.57
N ALA A 334 18.55 0.09 13.77
CA ALA A 334 18.73 1.12 14.78
C ALA A 334 18.61 0.55 16.19
N THR A 335 19.57 0.91 17.05
CA THR A 335 19.50 0.56 18.47
C THR A 335 18.46 1.39 19.20
N PHE A 336 18.00 0.92 20.36
CA PHE A 336 17.05 1.69 21.18
C PHE A 336 17.62 3.06 21.61
N GLU A 337 18.93 3.15 21.86
CA GLU A 337 19.55 4.42 22.26
C GLU A 337 19.63 5.40 21.09
N GLU A 338 19.93 4.93 19.88
CA GLU A 338 19.88 5.76 18.66
C GLU A 338 18.47 6.31 18.40
N ILE A 339 17.43 5.49 18.63
CA ILE A 339 16.03 5.92 18.52
C ILE A 339 15.71 7.00 19.56
N LYS A 340 16.25 6.88 20.77
CA LYS A 340 16.07 7.87 21.84
C LYS A 340 16.83 9.18 21.54
N GLU A 341 18.03 9.11 20.99
CA GLU A 341 18.79 10.27 20.49
C GLU A 341 18.03 11.02 19.39
N ASN A 342 17.25 10.29 18.59
CA ASN A 342 16.33 10.83 17.60
C ASN A 342 14.95 11.26 18.15
N ASP A 343 14.79 11.39 19.47
CA ASP A 343 13.52 11.81 20.12
C ASP A 343 12.33 10.91 19.72
N TYR A 344 12.58 9.60 19.63
CA TYR A 344 11.60 8.60 19.21
C TYR A 344 10.99 8.88 17.83
N ASN A 345 11.65 9.68 16.98
CA ASN A 345 11.22 9.99 15.63
C ASN A 345 11.66 8.86 14.69
N LEU A 346 10.71 8.18 14.05
CA LEU A 346 10.96 7.04 13.16
C LEU A 346 11.00 7.46 11.67
N ASN A 347 11.22 8.74 11.37
CA ASN A 347 11.34 9.18 9.98
C ASN A 347 12.53 8.47 9.31
N ILE A 348 12.25 7.68 8.28
CA ILE A 348 13.21 6.74 7.68
C ILE A 348 14.55 7.39 7.27
N PRO A 349 14.58 8.60 6.66
CA PRO A 349 15.84 9.26 6.31
C PRO A 349 16.76 9.64 7.48
N ARG A 350 16.33 9.47 8.74
CA ARG A 350 17.19 9.63 9.92
C ARG A 350 18.07 8.42 10.19
N TYR A 351 17.72 7.27 9.63
CA TYR A 351 18.33 5.97 9.91
C TYR A 351 18.95 5.36 8.65
N VAL A 352 18.31 5.55 7.49
CA VAL A 352 18.82 5.08 6.20
C VAL A 352 19.20 6.29 5.37
N ASP A 353 20.49 6.51 5.20
CA ASP A 353 21.01 7.54 4.30
C ASP A 353 20.97 7.02 2.87
N THR A 354 20.01 7.53 2.07
CA THR A 354 19.88 7.18 0.65
C THR A 354 20.54 8.21 -0.26
N PHE A 355 21.31 9.15 0.29
CA PHE A 355 22.02 10.15 -0.50
C PHE A 355 23.06 9.49 -1.41
N GLU A 356 22.99 9.82 -2.69
CA GLU A 356 24.03 9.52 -3.66
C GLU A 356 24.80 10.81 -3.90
N GLU A 357 26.08 10.82 -3.54
CA GLU A 357 26.97 11.89 -3.99
C GLU A 357 26.95 11.89 -5.52
N GLU A 358 26.49 12.98 -6.13
CA GLU A 358 26.54 13.15 -7.58
C GLU A 358 28.01 13.01 -8.03
N GLU A 359 28.26 12.23 -9.09
CA GLU A 359 29.62 12.13 -9.60
C GLU A 359 30.14 13.53 -9.94
N PRO A 360 31.36 13.88 -9.51
CA PRO A 360 31.90 15.19 -9.76
C PRO A 360 31.97 15.41 -11.28
N ILE A 361 31.31 16.46 -11.76
CA ILE A 361 31.36 16.85 -13.16
C ILE A 361 32.83 17.05 -13.54
N ASP A 362 33.32 16.33 -14.55
CA ASP A 362 34.66 16.56 -15.09
C ASP A 362 34.68 17.91 -15.81
N MET A 363 35.00 18.95 -15.05
CA MET A 363 35.12 20.32 -15.53
C MET A 363 36.21 20.47 -16.60
N VAL A 364 37.19 19.56 -16.65
CA VAL A 364 38.22 19.55 -17.70
C VAL A 364 37.61 19.05 -19.00
N HIS A 365 36.82 17.96 -18.96
CA HIS A 365 36.11 17.45 -20.13
C HIS A 365 35.10 18.47 -20.66
N VAL A 366 34.24 19.02 -19.80
CA VAL A 366 33.28 20.08 -20.17
C VAL A 366 34.00 21.30 -20.76
N GLY A 367 35.12 21.70 -20.17
CA GLY A 367 35.93 22.81 -20.67
C GLY A 367 36.52 22.55 -22.06
N ASN A 368 36.93 21.30 -22.34
CA ASN A 368 37.44 20.90 -23.65
C ASN A 368 36.32 20.84 -24.70
N ASP A 369 35.14 20.33 -24.33
CA ASP A 369 33.97 20.32 -25.21
C ASP A 369 33.52 21.73 -25.57
N ILE A 370 33.47 22.64 -24.60
CA ILE A 370 33.15 24.06 -24.86
C ILE A 370 34.18 24.67 -25.83
N LYS A 371 35.48 24.39 -25.66
CA LYS A 371 36.51 24.88 -26.58
C LYS A 371 36.33 24.32 -27.98
N LYS A 372 36.03 23.02 -28.09
CA LYS A 372 35.80 22.35 -29.36
C LYS A 372 34.57 22.91 -30.08
N ILE A 373 33.44 23.04 -29.38
CA ILE A 373 32.20 23.61 -29.91
C ILE A 373 32.42 25.04 -30.38
N ARG A 374 33.16 25.87 -29.64
CA ARG A 374 33.50 27.24 -30.08
C ARG A 374 34.39 27.26 -31.33
N GLN A 375 35.34 26.34 -31.44
CA GLN A 375 36.16 26.21 -32.65
C GLN A 375 35.32 25.78 -33.85
N GLU A 376 34.44 24.79 -33.68
CA GLU A 376 33.51 24.32 -34.71
C GLU A 376 32.54 25.43 -35.14
N GLN A 377 31.98 26.16 -34.17
CA GLN A 377 31.12 27.33 -34.43
C GLN A 377 31.86 28.37 -35.27
N HIS A 378 33.08 28.74 -34.89
CA HIS A 378 33.87 29.73 -35.61
C HIS A 378 34.21 29.29 -37.04
N VAL A 379 34.51 28.01 -37.25
CA VAL A 379 34.73 27.44 -38.59
C VAL A 379 33.45 27.50 -39.42
N LEU A 380 32.32 27.06 -38.87
CA LEU A 380 31.02 27.05 -39.54
C LEU A 380 30.56 28.47 -39.91
N GLU A 381 30.75 29.44 -39.02
CA GLU A 381 30.41 30.84 -39.28
C GLU A 381 31.28 31.43 -40.39
N LYS A 382 32.57 31.08 -40.43
CA LYS A 382 33.46 31.50 -41.52
C LYS A 382 33.05 30.87 -42.86
N GLU A 383 32.75 29.58 -42.88
CA GLU A 383 32.28 28.89 -44.08
C GLU A 383 30.95 29.48 -44.58
N LEU A 384 30.03 29.78 -43.65
CA LEU A 384 28.74 30.40 -43.97
C LEU A 384 28.92 31.83 -44.50
N LEU A 385 29.82 32.62 -43.91
CA LEU A 385 30.17 33.96 -44.39
C LEU A 385 30.76 33.92 -45.80
N GLU A 386 31.69 32.99 -46.08
CA GLU A 386 32.27 32.79 -47.41
C GLU A 386 31.20 32.39 -48.44
N ALA A 387 30.30 31.46 -48.07
CA ALA A 387 29.20 31.03 -48.92
C ALA A 387 28.27 32.21 -49.27
N ILE A 388 27.83 32.98 -48.27
CA ILE A 388 26.96 34.15 -48.46
C ILE A 388 27.67 35.22 -49.31
N SER A 389 28.96 35.48 -49.05
CA SER A 389 29.75 36.48 -49.79
C SER A 389 29.97 36.10 -51.26
N SER A 390 29.89 34.81 -51.59
CA SER A 390 30.06 34.31 -52.97
C SER A 390 28.79 34.39 -53.83
N LEU A 391 27.64 34.72 -53.24
CA LEU A 391 26.36 34.81 -53.96
C LEU A 391 26.33 36.03 -54.90
N GLN A 392 25.87 35.82 -56.14
CA GLN A 392 25.69 36.90 -57.10
C GLN A 392 24.42 37.69 -56.80
N THR A 393 24.50 39.02 -56.80
CA THR A 393 23.39 39.92 -56.49
C THR A 393 22.79 40.57 -57.73
N THR A 394 21.48 40.80 -57.68
CA THR A 394 20.77 41.75 -58.55
C THR A 394 20.48 43.03 -57.78
N PRO A 395 20.21 44.17 -58.45
CA PRO A 395 19.90 45.45 -57.77
C PRO A 395 18.69 45.38 -56.82
N GLU A 396 17.80 44.41 -57.01
CA GLU A 396 16.59 44.22 -56.19
C GLU A 396 16.87 43.50 -54.86
N ASN A 397 17.95 42.70 -54.78
CA ASN A 397 18.23 41.83 -53.63
C ASN A 397 19.52 42.21 -52.87
N GLU A 398 20.19 43.28 -53.29
CA GLU A 398 21.45 43.76 -52.69
C GLU A 398 21.30 44.12 -51.20
N ALA A 399 20.17 44.73 -50.84
CA ALA A 399 19.86 45.09 -49.45
C ALA A 399 19.69 43.86 -48.54
N TRP A 400 19.18 42.74 -49.08
CA TRP A 400 19.01 41.50 -48.32
C TRP A 400 20.36 40.84 -48.03
N LEU A 401 21.27 40.85 -49.01
CA LEU A 401 22.62 40.31 -48.82
C LEU A 401 23.41 41.13 -47.79
N GLN A 402 23.31 42.46 -47.85
CA GLN A 402 23.97 43.33 -46.87
C GLN A 402 23.44 43.08 -45.44
N GLY A 403 22.13 42.92 -45.27
CA GLY A 403 21.54 42.56 -43.98
C GLY A 403 21.99 41.20 -43.45
N ALA A 404 22.13 40.20 -44.33
CA ALA A 404 22.65 38.88 -43.95
C ALA A 404 24.12 38.92 -43.50
N LEU A 405 24.97 39.70 -44.17
CA LEU A 405 26.38 39.86 -43.83
C LEU A 405 26.61 40.66 -42.54
N GLU A 406 25.67 41.52 -42.16
CA GLU A 406 25.78 42.35 -40.96
C GLU A 406 25.75 41.54 -39.65
N VAL A 407 25.07 40.39 -39.65
CA VAL A 407 24.97 39.47 -38.50
C VAL A 407 26.34 38.91 -38.09
N PHE A 408 27.28 38.78 -39.04
CA PHE A 408 28.63 38.26 -38.81
C PHE A 408 29.65 39.32 -38.39
N LYS A 409 29.26 40.60 -38.27
CA LYS A 409 30.20 41.70 -37.91
C LYS A 409 30.55 41.77 -36.43
N HIS A 410 29.89 40.99 -35.56
CA HIS A 410 30.05 41.09 -34.11
C HIS A 410 31.09 40.16 -33.48
N GLU A 411 31.84 39.38 -34.27
CA GLU A 411 32.84 38.43 -33.75
C GLU A 411 34.27 38.66 -34.30
N GLN A 412 34.77 39.90 -34.26
CA GLN A 412 36.21 40.19 -34.44
C GLN A 412 36.91 40.48 -33.12
#